data_AF-A0A8T5EDN6-F1
#
_entry.id   AF-A0A8T5EDN6-F1
#
_cell.length_a   1.000
_cell.length_b   1.000
_cell.length_c   1.000
_cell.angle_alpha   90.00
_cell.angle_beta   90.00
_cell.angle_gamma   90.00
#
_symmetry.space_group_name_H-M   'P 1'
#
loop_
_entity.id
_entity.type
_entity.pdbx_description
1 polymer ?
#
loop_
_entity_poly.entity_id
_entity_poly.type
_entity_poly.pdbx_seq_one_letter_code
_entity_poly.pdbx_strand_id
1 'polypeptide(L)'
;MYTLRTVKILIKLLPSVLALRKDRKKWINQNKNKIDSNQFEKNASKVLETFISLGPVYIKLGQWLSSRADILPQPYLKELSKLQDSVPAAPFDQVKPIIEKDIGLIDETFD
;
A
#
# COMPACT_ATOMS: atom_id res chain seq x y z
N MET A 1 -16.84 -7.46 -17.06
CA MET A 1 -16.34 -6.34 -16.22
C MET A 1 -15.39 -6.78 -15.09
N TYR A 2 -15.52 -7.99 -14.51
CA TYR A 2 -14.61 -8.48 -13.45
C TYR A 2 -13.24 -8.96 -13.95
N THR A 3 -13.20 -9.71 -15.07
CA THR A 3 -11.97 -10.29 -15.62
C THR A 3 -10.92 -9.23 -15.98
N LEU A 4 -11.34 -8.14 -16.63
CA LEU A 4 -10.47 -7.01 -16.97
C LEU A 4 -9.86 -6.33 -15.74
N ARG A 5 -10.62 -6.22 -14.64
CA ARG A 5 -10.13 -5.65 -13.38
C ARG A 5 -9.08 -6.57 -12.75
N THR A 6 -9.34 -7.88 -12.71
CA THR A 6 -8.40 -8.87 -12.16
C THR A 6 -7.09 -8.90 -12.94
N VAL A 7 -7.14 -8.85 -14.27
CA VAL A 7 -5.94 -8.79 -15.12
C VAL A 7 -5.16 -7.49 -14.85
N LYS A 8 -5.83 -6.34 -14.77
CA LYS A 8 -5.19 -5.05 -14.44
C LYS A 8 -4.51 -5.07 -13.06
N ILE A 9 -5.14 -5.72 -12.07
CA ILE A 9 -4.58 -5.92 -10.74
C ILE A 9 -3.30 -6.76 -10.82
N LEU A 10 -3.36 -7.91 -11.51
CA LEU A 10 -2.20 -8.79 -11.68
C LEU A 10 -1.03 -8.05 -12.33
N ILE A 11 -1.29 -7.30 -13.40
CA ILE A 11 -0.25 -6.52 -14.09
C ILE A 11 0.39 -5.48 -13.17
N LYS A 12 -0.40 -4.77 -12.34
CA LYS A 12 0.11 -3.78 -11.39
C LYS A 12 0.88 -4.40 -10.22
N LEU A 13 0.45 -5.56 -9.72
CA LEU A 13 1.08 -6.21 -8.57
C LEU A 13 2.35 -6.96 -8.92
N LEU A 14 2.40 -7.61 -10.08
CA LEU A 14 3.52 -8.45 -10.50
C LEU A 14 4.90 -7.78 -10.31
N PRO A 15 5.15 -6.54 -10.80
CA PRO A 15 6.45 -5.90 -10.61
C PRO A 15 6.77 -5.66 -9.14
N SER A 16 5.79 -5.25 -8.34
CA SER A 16 5.93 -5.01 -6.90
C SER A 16 6.25 -6.29 -6.13
N VAL A 17 5.59 -7.40 -6.46
CA VAL A 17 5.85 -8.73 -5.87
C VAL A 17 7.23 -9.25 -6.27
N LEU A 18 7.62 -9.09 -7.55
CA LEU A 18 8.93 -9.52 -8.03
C LEU A 18 10.06 -8.71 -7.38
N ALA A 19 9.89 -7.38 -7.24
CA ALA A 19 10.84 -6.51 -6.55
C ALA A 19 11.01 -6.95 -5.08
N LEU A 20 9.91 -7.13 -4.36
CA LEU A 20 9.90 -7.63 -2.97
C LEU A 20 10.65 -8.96 -2.83
N ARG A 21 10.36 -9.92 -3.71
CA ARG A 21 11.00 -11.25 -3.67
C ARG A 21 12.50 -11.17 -3.93
N LYS A 22 12.92 -10.35 -4.90
CA LYS A 22 14.34 -10.15 -5.25
C LYS A 22 15.09 -9.47 -4.11
N ASP A 23 14.53 -8.41 -3.55
CA ASP A 23 15.16 -7.63 -2.48
C ASP A 23 15.20 -8.40 -1.16
N ARG A 24 14.16 -9.21 -0.86
CA ARG A 24 14.19 -10.14 0.27
C ARG A 24 15.29 -11.20 0.13
N LYS A 25 15.44 -11.80 -1.05
CA LYS A 25 16.52 -12.78 -1.29
C LYS A 25 17.89 -12.14 -1.13
N LYS A 26 18.07 -10.91 -1.64
CA LYS A 26 19.31 -10.14 -1.45
C LYS A 26 19.56 -9.84 0.03
N TRP A 27 18.53 -9.38 0.76
CA TRP A 27 18.64 -9.05 2.19
C TRP A 27 19.05 -10.25 3.05
N ILE A 28 18.49 -11.43 2.78
CA ILE A 28 18.84 -12.66 3.51
C ILE A 28 20.25 -13.14 3.15
N ASN A 29 20.66 -13.01 1.88
CA ASN A 29 21.93 -13.56 1.39
C ASN A 29 23.12 -12.61 1.54
N GLN A 30 22.89 -11.31 1.78
CA GLN A 30 23.94 -10.31 1.95
C GLN A 30 24.15 -10.01 3.44
N ASN A 31 25.40 -9.97 3.89
CA ASN A 31 25.74 -9.34 5.17
C ASN A 31 25.15 -7.91 5.17
N LYS A 32 24.40 -7.55 6.22
CA LYS A 32 23.62 -6.29 6.34
C LYS A 32 24.37 -5.01 5.90
N ASN A 33 25.69 -5.04 5.88
CA ASN A 33 26.59 -3.94 5.50
C ASN A 33 26.73 -3.67 3.99
N LYS A 34 26.08 -4.44 3.09
CA LYS A 34 26.13 -4.23 1.61
C LYS A 34 24.77 -3.95 0.96
N ILE A 35 23.77 -3.57 1.76
CA ILE A 35 22.44 -3.23 1.25
C ILE A 35 22.51 -1.85 0.57
N ASP A 36 22.23 -1.80 -0.73
CA ASP A 36 22.00 -0.55 -1.44
C ASP A 36 20.67 0.08 -0.97
N SER A 37 20.74 0.92 0.06
CA SER A 37 19.59 1.61 0.67
C SER A 37 18.71 2.28 -0.39
N ASN A 38 19.34 2.96 -1.36
CA ASN A 38 18.64 3.72 -2.39
C ASN A 38 17.77 2.82 -3.28
N GLN A 39 18.26 1.63 -3.63
CA GLN A 39 17.49 0.71 -4.47
C GLN A 39 16.28 0.13 -3.72
N PHE A 40 16.44 -0.19 -2.44
CA PHE A 40 15.38 -0.74 -1.60
C PHE A 40 14.30 0.33 -1.32
N GLU A 41 14.71 1.56 -1.04
CA GLU A 41 13.79 2.71 -0.87
C GLU A 41 12.96 2.97 -2.12
N LYS A 42 13.60 2.99 -3.30
CA LYS A 42 12.88 3.17 -4.59
C LYS A 42 11.85 2.06 -4.83
N ASN A 43 12.19 0.81 -4.53
CA ASN A 43 11.26 -0.29 -4.71
C ASN A 43 10.14 -0.25 -3.66
N ALA A 44 10.45 0.09 -2.41
CA ALA A 44 9.47 0.26 -1.35
C ALA A 44 8.43 1.35 -1.68
N SER A 45 8.88 2.49 -2.19
CA SER A 45 8.00 3.58 -2.66
C SER A 45 7.06 3.10 -3.78
N LYS A 46 7.56 2.33 -4.76
CA LYS A 46 6.70 1.74 -5.81
C LYS A 46 5.65 0.79 -5.24
N VAL A 47 5.99 -0.01 -4.22
CA VAL A 47 5.02 -0.90 -3.56
C VAL A 47 3.95 -0.09 -2.85
N LEU A 48 4.34 0.96 -2.12
CA LEU A 48 3.43 1.90 -1.45
C LEU A 48 2.41 2.49 -2.43
N GLU A 49 2.89 3.10 -3.52
CA GLU A 49 2.05 3.68 -4.57
C GLU A 49 1.12 2.63 -5.21
N THR A 50 1.65 1.43 -5.46
CA THR A 50 0.86 0.32 -6.00
C THR A 50 -0.29 -0.02 -5.07
N PHE A 51 -0.03 -0.17 -3.77
CA PHE A 51 -1.04 -0.55 -2.78
C PHE A 51 -2.12 0.51 -2.62
N ILE A 52 -1.75 1.79 -2.58
CA ILE A 52 -2.71 2.91 -2.59
C ILE A 52 -3.58 2.83 -3.85
N SER A 53 -2.98 2.63 -5.03
CA SER A 53 -3.71 2.61 -6.31
C SER A 53 -4.66 1.42 -6.48
N LEU A 54 -4.42 0.32 -5.74
CA LEU A 54 -5.25 -0.88 -5.78
C LEU A 54 -6.36 -0.86 -4.71
N GLY A 55 -6.23 0.02 -3.71
CA GLY A 55 -7.29 0.35 -2.76
C GLY A 55 -7.27 -0.44 -1.46
N PRO A 56 -8.41 -0.48 -0.73
CA PRO A 56 -8.46 -0.81 0.70
C PRO A 56 -7.85 -2.17 1.09
N VAL A 57 -8.04 -3.21 0.27
CA VAL A 57 -7.49 -4.54 0.56
C VAL A 57 -5.96 -4.53 0.59
N TYR A 58 -5.34 -3.79 -0.35
CA TYR A 58 -3.89 -3.72 -0.47
C TYR A 58 -3.28 -2.73 0.54
N ILE A 59 -4.01 -1.67 0.88
CA ILE A 59 -3.67 -0.80 2.01
C ILE A 59 -3.59 -1.62 3.29
N LYS A 60 -4.61 -2.43 3.61
CA LYS A 60 -4.60 -3.31 4.80
C LYS A 60 -3.45 -4.32 4.77
N LEU A 61 -3.18 -4.91 3.62
CA LEU A 61 -2.04 -5.83 3.46
C LEU A 61 -0.71 -5.12 3.74
N GLY A 62 -0.52 -3.91 3.22
CA GLY A 62 0.69 -3.12 3.44
C GLY A 62 0.85 -2.67 4.88
N GLN A 63 -0.24 -2.28 5.56
CA GLN A 63 -0.25 -1.99 6.99
C GLN A 63 0.24 -3.20 7.79
N TRP A 64 -0.33 -4.39 7.54
CA TRP A 64 0.13 -5.63 8.17
C TRP A 64 1.61 -5.90 7.89
N LEU A 65 2.04 -5.80 6.63
CA LEU A 65 3.44 -6.01 6.23
C LEU A 65 4.41 -5.01 6.90
N SER A 66 3.99 -3.75 7.09
CA SER A 66 4.82 -2.71 7.73
C SER A 66 5.15 -3.02 9.20
N SER A 67 4.39 -3.91 9.84
CA SER A 67 4.64 -4.36 11.21
C SER A 67 5.57 -5.59 11.30
N ARG A 68 5.93 -6.20 10.16
CA ARG A 68 6.59 -7.50 10.08
C ARG A 68 8.07 -7.37 9.71
N ALA A 69 8.89 -6.96 10.67
CA ALA A 69 10.34 -6.83 10.49
C ALA A 69 11.06 -8.16 10.19
N ASP A 70 10.40 -9.30 10.44
CA ASP A 70 10.83 -10.64 10.05
C ASP A 70 10.62 -10.95 8.55
N ILE A 71 9.74 -10.19 7.89
CA ILE A 71 9.36 -10.39 6.48
C ILE A 71 10.10 -9.41 5.56
N LEU A 72 10.19 -8.14 5.97
CA LEU A 72 10.65 -7.03 5.12
C LEU A 72 11.88 -6.31 5.69
N PRO A 73 12.79 -5.83 4.82
CA PRO A 73 13.92 -5.02 5.23
C PRO A 73 13.47 -3.60 5.61
N GLN A 74 14.29 -2.90 6.42
CA GLN A 74 13.95 -1.60 7.02
C GLN A 74 13.40 -0.53 6.04
N PRO A 75 13.93 -0.35 4.82
CA PRO A 75 13.37 0.62 3.87
C PRO A 75 11.90 0.38 3.53
N TYR A 76 11.48 -0.88 3.46
CA TYR A 76 10.09 -1.24 3.20
C TYR A 76 9.19 -1.00 4.41
N LEU A 77 9.66 -1.32 5.63
CA LEU A 77 8.91 -1.04 6.85
C LEU A 77 8.62 0.46 6.99
N LYS A 78 9.65 1.29 6.77
CA LYS A 78 9.56 2.76 6.82
C LYS A 78 8.61 3.34 5.77
N GLU A 79 8.66 2.84 4.54
CA GLU A 79 7.79 3.37 3.48
C GLU A 79 6.34 2.86 3.63
N LEU A 80 6.14 1.58 3.95
CA LEU A 80 4.80 1.02 4.10
C LEU A 80 4.10 1.47 5.38
N SER A 81 4.81 1.95 6.42
CA SER A 81 4.17 2.53 7.61
C SER A 81 3.33 3.77 7.27
N LYS A 82 3.62 4.46 6.15
CA LYS A 82 2.81 5.57 5.64
C LYS A 82 1.38 5.15 5.28
N LEU A 83 1.12 3.86 5.08
CA LEU A 83 -0.23 3.34 4.86
C LEU A 83 -1.11 3.39 6.10
N GLN A 84 -0.58 3.68 7.28
CA GLN A 84 -1.36 3.81 8.52
C GLN A 84 -2.06 5.17 8.54
N ASP A 85 -1.27 6.25 8.57
CA ASP A 85 -1.81 7.59 8.85
C ASP A 85 -1.64 8.58 7.70
N SER A 86 -1.01 8.20 6.59
CA SER A 86 -0.65 9.12 5.48
C SER A 86 -1.22 8.70 4.13
N VAL A 87 -2.32 7.94 4.12
CA VAL A 87 -3.01 7.60 2.88
C VAL A 87 -3.86 8.80 2.43
N PRO A 88 -3.84 9.16 1.13
CA PRO A 88 -4.71 10.22 0.61
C PRO A 88 -6.18 9.95 0.92
N ALA A 89 -6.91 10.99 1.36
CA ALA A 89 -8.33 10.89 1.61
C ALA A 89 -9.10 10.57 0.32
N ALA A 90 -10.19 9.81 0.46
CA ALA A 90 -11.13 9.66 -0.64
C ALA A 90 -11.82 11.01 -0.91
N PRO A 91 -12.17 11.32 -2.18
CA PRO A 91 -12.90 12.54 -2.50
C PRO A 91 -14.22 12.60 -1.73
N PHE A 92 -14.51 13.74 -1.09
CA PHE A 92 -15.69 13.90 -0.25
C PHE A 92 -16.99 13.63 -1.04
N ASP A 93 -17.06 14.04 -2.31
CA ASP A 93 -18.22 13.80 -3.18
C ASP A 93 -18.57 12.31 -3.36
N GLN A 94 -17.60 11.40 -3.18
CA GLN A 94 -17.84 9.96 -3.23
C GLN A 94 -18.35 9.41 -1.89
N VAL A 95 -18.00 10.08 -0.79
CA VAL A 95 -18.29 9.65 0.58
C VAL A 95 -19.60 10.25 1.07
N LYS A 96 -19.91 11.50 0.71
CA LYS A 96 -21.10 12.24 1.12
C LYS A 96 -22.40 11.44 0.90
N PRO A 97 -22.68 10.87 -0.29
CA PRO A 97 -23.90 10.09 -0.51
C PRO A 97 -24.00 8.82 0.35
N ILE A 98 -22.87 8.24 0.76
CA ILE A 98 -22.84 7.04 1.61
C ILE A 98 -23.22 7.43 3.04
N ILE A 99 -22.62 8.52 3.55
CA ILE A 99 -22.94 9.05 4.87
C ILE A 99 -24.41 9.49 4.91
N GLU A 100 -24.87 10.25 3.92
CA GLU A 100 -26.25 10.76 3.89
C GLU A 100 -27.30 9.64 3.84
N LYS A 101 -26.96 8.52 3.21
CA LYS A 101 -27.80 7.32 3.21
C LYS A 101 -27.92 6.69 4.60
N ASP A 102 -26.85 6.71 5.39
CA ASP A 102 -26.78 6.01 6.67
C ASP A 102 -27.38 6.84 7.82
N ILE A 103 -27.26 8.18 7.77
CA ILE A 103 -27.65 9.07 8.88
C ILE A 103 -28.53 10.28 8.50
N GLY A 104 -28.87 10.48 7.22
CA GLY A 104 -29.65 11.65 6.75
C GLY A 104 -28.77 12.79 6.23
N LEU A 105 -29.39 13.90 5.81
CA LEU A 105 -28.67 15.03 5.22
C LEU A 105 -27.61 15.57 6.21
N ILE A 106 -26.36 15.65 5.76
CA ILE A 106 -25.24 16.07 6.61
C ILE A 106 -25.50 17.47 7.17
N ASP A 107 -25.99 18.38 6.33
CA ASP A 107 -26.27 19.77 6.67
C ASP A 107 -27.42 19.93 7.70
N GLU A 108 -28.22 18.88 7.93
CA GLU A 108 -29.30 18.86 8.93
C GLU A 108 -28.90 18.08 10.21
N THR A 109 -27.85 17.25 10.13
CA THR A 109 -27.48 16.28 11.18
C THR A 109 -26.29 16.75 12.02
N PHE A 110 -25.40 17.57 11.46
CA PHE A 110 -24.21 18.08 12.12
C PHE A 110 -24.23 19.62 12.16
N ASP A 111 -23.78 20.20 13.28
CA ASP A 111 -23.65 21.65 13.51
C ASP A 111 -22.47 22.29 12.75
#